data_AF-A0A2N5KAP2-F1
#
_entry.id   AF-A0A2N5KAP2-F1
#
_cell.length_a   1.000
_cell.length_b   1.000
_cell.length_c   1.000
_cell.angle_alpha   90.00
_cell.angle_beta   90.00
_cell.angle_gamma   90.00
#
_symmetry.space_group_name_H-M   'P 1'
#
loop_
_entity.id
_entity.type
_entity.pdbx_description
1 polymer ?
#
loop_
_entity_poly.entity_id
_entity_poly.type
_entity_poly.pdbx_seq_one_letter_code
_entity_poly.pdbx_strand_id
1 'polypeptide(L)'
;MLRETDAYRSAFWQRPVWLYPVVVVSITAFISEFALHAFRRWGIATLVALLVLSIRLAALLVMRREAERFGLGVTAHALLIAPALTLDLWYAWPRDRPNSNESLTVGLTLAGLAFLVVGLPLIDLWLRYPPVTAATIPSMISMSLVMALVAGWAGGRLGAWLGVLERPTNAAPRSLRAIWLSVGGVVLVLLLVVGVLSQGVGPAEATGVGAIPTRQTA
;
A
#
# COMPACT_ATOMS: atom_id res chain seq x y z
N MET A 1 -3.01 16.83 -36.15
CA MET A 1 -3.29 16.96 -34.70
C MET A 1 -4.32 15.95 -34.15
N LEU A 2 -4.77 14.94 -34.91
CA LEU A 2 -5.77 13.94 -34.46
C LEU A 2 -5.20 12.52 -34.22
N ARG A 3 -3.89 12.36 -33.96
CA ARG A 3 -3.26 11.02 -33.83
C ARG A 3 -2.85 10.60 -32.42
N GLU A 4 -2.77 11.52 -31.45
CA GLU A 4 -2.40 11.14 -30.07
C GLU A 4 -3.61 10.69 -29.24
N THR A 5 -4.80 11.25 -29.46
CA THR A 5 -5.99 10.97 -28.63
C THR A 5 -6.51 9.53 -28.76
N ASP A 6 -6.37 8.91 -29.93
CA ASP A 6 -6.83 7.53 -30.16
C ASP A 6 -5.89 6.49 -29.52
N ALA A 7 -4.60 6.81 -29.38
CA ALA A 7 -3.65 5.95 -28.68
C ALA A 7 -3.94 5.87 -27.16
N TYR A 8 -4.47 6.94 -26.57
CA TYR A 8 -4.85 6.93 -25.14
C TYR A 8 -6.15 6.15 -24.86
N ARG A 9 -7.13 6.15 -25.77
CA ARG A 9 -8.37 5.37 -25.60
C ARG A 9 -8.14 3.86 -25.69
N SER A 10 -7.27 3.39 -26.59
CA SER A 10 -6.89 1.97 -26.64
C SER A 10 -6.01 1.58 -25.45
N ALA A 11 -5.17 2.48 -24.94
CA ALA A 11 -4.35 2.27 -23.76
C ALA A 11 -5.15 2.10 -22.45
N PHE A 12 -6.31 2.75 -22.31
CA PHE A 12 -7.16 2.65 -21.11
C PHE A 12 -7.53 1.19 -20.77
N TRP A 13 -7.79 0.36 -21.79
CA TRP A 13 -8.17 -1.05 -21.61
C TRP A 13 -7.00 -2.02 -21.74
N GLN A 14 -5.93 -1.66 -22.46
CA GLN A 14 -4.81 -2.57 -22.71
C GLN A 14 -3.83 -2.66 -21.53
N ARG A 15 -3.58 -1.55 -20.81
CA ARG A 15 -2.83 -1.51 -19.54
C ARG A 15 -3.24 -0.26 -18.74
N PRO A 16 -4.34 -0.32 -17.98
CA PRO A 16 -4.85 0.86 -17.30
C PRO A 16 -3.83 1.41 -16.30
N VAL A 17 -3.37 2.63 -16.54
CA VAL A 17 -2.38 3.34 -15.72
C VAL A 17 -2.88 3.48 -14.27
N TRP A 18 -4.21 3.58 -14.09
CA TRP A 18 -4.88 3.63 -12.79
C TRP A 18 -4.93 2.29 -12.06
N LEU A 19 -4.69 1.16 -12.73
CA LEU A 19 -4.86 -0.16 -12.12
C LEU A 19 -3.86 -0.40 -10.98
N TYR A 20 -2.66 0.14 -11.11
CA TYR A 20 -1.60 -0.06 -10.11
C TYR A 20 -1.99 0.46 -8.71
N PRO A 21 -2.30 1.76 -8.50
CA PRO A 21 -2.72 2.24 -7.19
C PRO A 21 -3.97 1.54 -6.68
N VAL A 22 -4.90 1.20 -7.59
CA VAL A 22 -6.13 0.46 -7.26
C VAL A 22 -5.80 -0.91 -6.68
N VAL A 23 -4.94 -1.69 -7.32
CA VAL A 23 -4.55 -3.01 -6.83
C VAL A 23 -3.84 -2.91 -5.49
N VAL A 24 -2.92 -1.96 -5.32
CA VAL A 24 -2.18 -1.75 -4.07
C VAL A 24 -3.13 -1.44 -2.92
N VAL A 25 -4.03 -0.47 -3.08
CA VAL A 25 -4.97 -0.10 -2.00
C VAL A 25 -5.98 -1.22 -1.73
N SER A 26 -6.44 -1.94 -2.77
CA SER A 26 -7.42 -3.02 -2.63
C SER A 26 -6.86 -4.20 -1.85
N ILE A 27 -5.65 -4.64 -2.19
CA ILE A 27 -4.97 -5.73 -1.50
C ILE A 27 -4.70 -5.33 -0.05
N THR A 28 -4.22 -4.10 0.18
CA THR A 28 -4.00 -3.62 1.55
C THR A 28 -5.29 -3.59 2.35
N ALA A 29 -6.33 -2.96 1.84
CA ALA A 29 -7.62 -2.86 2.51
C ALA A 29 -8.20 -4.25 2.83
N PHE A 30 -8.16 -5.17 1.86
CA PHE A 30 -8.60 -6.55 2.06
C PHE A 30 -7.82 -7.24 3.17
N ILE A 31 -6.48 -7.27 3.09
CA ILE A 31 -5.62 -7.99 4.04
C ILE A 31 -5.72 -7.37 5.43
N SER A 32 -5.71 -6.05 5.52
CA SER A 32 -5.81 -5.33 6.79
C SER A 32 -7.15 -5.56 7.47
N GLU A 33 -8.27 -5.44 6.75
CA GLU A 33 -9.60 -5.72 7.32
C GLU A 33 -9.80 -7.18 7.68
N PHE A 34 -9.30 -8.09 6.83
CA PHE A 34 -9.29 -9.52 7.11
C PHE A 34 -8.56 -9.80 8.41
N ALA A 35 -7.34 -9.28 8.58
CA ALA A 35 -6.55 -9.47 9.79
C ALA A 35 -7.22 -8.84 11.03
N LEU A 36 -7.73 -7.62 10.91
CA LEU A 36 -8.41 -6.92 12.00
C LEU A 36 -9.63 -7.71 12.50
N HIS A 37 -10.45 -8.23 11.59
CA HIS A 37 -11.64 -8.97 11.96
C HIS A 37 -11.38 -10.43 12.36
N ALA A 38 -10.37 -11.08 11.78
CA ALA A 38 -9.96 -12.42 12.17
C ALA A 38 -9.37 -12.43 13.58
N PHE A 39 -8.42 -11.53 13.86
CA PHE A 39 -7.67 -11.54 15.12
C PHE A 39 -8.30 -10.65 16.20
N ARG A 40 -9.16 -9.70 15.84
CA ARG A 40 -9.86 -8.76 16.75
C ARG A 40 -8.91 -7.98 17.66
N ARG A 41 -7.71 -7.70 17.16
CA ARG A 41 -6.65 -6.94 17.85
C ARG A 41 -6.27 -5.73 17.02
N TRP A 42 -6.24 -4.56 17.65
CA TRP A 42 -5.68 -3.36 17.04
C TRP A 42 -4.17 -3.52 16.90
N GLY A 43 -3.58 -2.93 15.86
CA GLY A 43 -2.16 -3.07 15.52
C GLY A 43 -1.86 -4.25 14.58
N ILE A 44 -2.80 -5.17 14.37
CA ILE A 44 -2.54 -6.36 13.55
C ILE A 44 -2.44 -6.04 12.06
N ALA A 45 -3.19 -5.04 11.58
CA ALA A 45 -3.13 -4.66 10.16
C ALA A 45 -1.73 -4.15 9.80
N THR A 46 -1.18 -3.27 10.62
CA THR A 46 0.17 -2.74 10.43
C THR A 46 1.20 -3.85 10.62
N LEU A 47 1.08 -4.70 11.64
CA LEU A 47 2.01 -5.84 11.81
C LEU A 47 2.04 -6.76 10.58
N VAL A 48 0.88 -7.07 9.99
CA VAL A 48 0.81 -7.86 8.76
C VAL A 48 1.46 -7.13 7.58
N ALA A 49 1.21 -5.83 7.42
CA ALA A 49 1.86 -5.03 6.38
C ALA A 49 3.39 -5.01 6.54
N LEU A 50 3.90 -4.85 7.77
CA LEU A 50 5.33 -4.87 8.07
C LEU A 50 5.95 -6.26 7.87
N LEU A 51 5.20 -7.33 8.18
CA LEU A 51 5.62 -8.69 7.91
C LEU A 51 5.76 -8.94 6.40
N VAL A 52 4.77 -8.54 5.60
CA VAL A 52 4.81 -8.63 4.13
C VAL A 52 6.02 -7.86 3.59
N LEU A 53 6.26 -6.64 4.10
CA LEU A 53 7.39 -5.82 3.70
C LEU A 53 8.74 -6.48 4.06
N SER A 54 8.84 -7.09 5.24
CA SER A 54 10.05 -7.77 5.70
C SER A 54 10.35 -9.00 4.86
N ILE A 55 9.33 -9.79 4.52
CA ILE A 55 9.47 -10.95 3.62
C ILE A 55 9.91 -10.48 2.23
N ARG A 56 9.30 -9.40 1.72
CA ARG A 56 9.69 -8.81 0.43
C ARG A 56 11.15 -8.33 0.45
N LEU A 57 11.58 -7.67 1.52
CA LEU A 57 12.96 -7.22 1.68
C LEU A 57 13.94 -8.39 1.72
N ALA A 58 13.64 -9.42 2.50
CA ALA A 58 14.46 -10.64 2.58
C ALA A 58 14.58 -11.31 1.21
N ALA A 59 13.49 -11.43 0.45
CA ALA A 59 13.50 -12.00 -0.89
C ALA A 59 14.39 -11.19 -1.86
N LEU A 60 14.32 -9.86 -1.80
CA LEU A 60 15.16 -8.98 -2.63
C LEU A 60 16.63 -9.03 -2.24
N LEU A 61 16.96 -9.23 -0.95
CA LEU A 61 18.34 -9.43 -0.51
C LEU A 61 18.91 -10.76 -1.02
N VAL A 62 18.11 -11.82 -1.01
CA VAL A 62 18.50 -13.14 -1.56
C VAL A 62 18.66 -13.07 -3.08
N MET A 63 17.79 -12.35 -3.78
CA MET A 63 17.75 -12.25 -5.25
C MET A 63 18.31 -10.92 -5.77
N ARG A 64 19.33 -10.36 -5.11
CA ARG A 64 19.77 -8.98 -5.36
C ARG A 64 20.12 -8.71 -6.83
N ARG A 65 20.84 -9.64 -7.49
CA ARG A 65 21.27 -9.49 -8.89
C ARG A 65 20.08 -9.46 -9.84
N GLU A 66 19.11 -10.34 -9.63
CA GLU A 66 17.89 -10.41 -10.42
C GLU A 66 17.00 -9.20 -10.15
N ALA A 67 16.88 -8.78 -8.89
CA ALA A 67 16.11 -7.61 -8.48
C ALA A 67 16.61 -6.33 -9.16
N GLU A 68 17.93 -6.12 -9.20
CA GLU A 68 18.56 -5.00 -9.90
C GLU A 68 18.29 -5.08 -11.42
N ARG A 69 18.39 -6.28 -12.02
CA ARG A 69 18.12 -6.47 -13.46
C ARG A 69 16.68 -6.16 -13.86
N PHE A 70 15.70 -6.50 -13.01
CA PHE A 70 14.27 -6.32 -13.29
C PHE A 70 13.68 -5.04 -12.68
N GLY A 71 14.49 -4.22 -12.00
CA GLY A 71 14.01 -3.00 -11.32
C GLY A 71 13.02 -3.29 -10.19
N LEU A 72 13.15 -4.43 -9.51
CA LEU A 72 12.25 -4.83 -8.43
C LEU A 72 12.61 -4.06 -7.15
N GLY A 73 11.75 -3.12 -6.76
CA GLY A 73 11.92 -2.33 -5.55
C GLY A 73 11.07 -2.78 -4.35
N VAL A 74 11.39 -2.19 -3.20
CA VAL A 74 10.60 -2.25 -1.96
C VAL A 74 9.56 -1.13 -1.90
N THR A 75 9.77 -0.04 -2.65
CA THR A 75 8.98 1.21 -2.63
C THR A 75 7.48 0.96 -2.76
N ALA A 76 7.07 0.13 -3.71
CA ALA A 76 5.70 -0.32 -3.93
C ALA A 76 5.01 -0.86 -2.66
N HIS A 77 5.74 -1.64 -1.86
CA HIS A 77 5.20 -2.29 -0.66
C HIS A 77 5.22 -1.36 0.55
N ALA A 78 6.09 -0.33 0.55
CA ALA A 78 6.05 0.70 1.59
C ALA A 78 4.74 1.51 1.55
N LEU A 79 4.10 1.62 0.37
CA LEU A 79 2.80 2.28 0.21
C LEU A 79 1.66 1.57 0.97
N LEU A 80 1.85 0.31 1.35
CA LEU A 80 0.87 -0.46 2.14
C LEU A 80 0.79 0.06 3.59
N ILE A 81 1.84 0.70 4.10
CA ILE A 81 1.95 1.09 5.51
C ILE A 81 0.89 2.15 5.86
N ALA A 82 0.73 3.17 5.03
CA ALA A 82 -0.18 4.29 5.31
C ALA A 82 -1.63 3.82 5.54
N PRO A 83 -2.29 3.12 4.60
CA PRO A 83 -3.66 2.64 4.82
C PRO A 83 -3.77 1.64 5.98
N ALA A 84 -2.79 0.74 6.16
CA ALA A 84 -2.81 -0.23 7.26
C ALA A 84 -2.75 0.46 8.63
N LEU A 85 -1.88 1.46 8.77
CA LEU A 85 -1.76 2.27 9.99
C LEU A 85 -3.02 3.07 10.25
N THR A 86 -3.63 3.65 9.21
CA THR A 86 -4.90 4.37 9.34
C THR A 86 -6.01 3.47 9.88
N LEU A 87 -6.11 2.22 9.42
CA LEU A 87 -7.08 1.27 9.94
C LEU A 87 -6.80 0.90 11.40
N ASP A 88 -5.56 0.64 11.76
CA ASP A 88 -5.22 0.35 13.16
C ASP A 88 -5.55 1.54 14.09
N LEU A 89 -5.24 2.77 13.67
CA LEU A 89 -5.60 3.97 14.42
C LEU A 89 -7.13 4.15 14.51
N TRP A 90 -7.84 3.88 13.42
CA TRP A 90 -9.29 3.93 13.37
C TRP A 90 -9.93 2.91 14.34
N TYR A 91 -9.41 1.69 14.41
CA TYR A 91 -9.89 0.63 15.29
C TYR A 91 -9.43 0.79 16.75
N ALA A 92 -8.32 1.48 16.98
CA ALA A 92 -7.85 1.81 18.34
C ALA A 92 -8.73 2.89 19.00
N TRP A 93 -9.42 3.72 18.20
CA TRP A 93 -10.27 4.78 18.72
C TRP A 93 -11.41 4.23 19.58
N PRO A 94 -11.67 4.78 20.79
CA PRO A 94 -12.77 4.33 21.64
C PRO A 94 -14.12 4.55 20.94
N ARG A 95 -14.83 3.46 20.64
CA ARG A 95 -16.20 3.49 20.09
C ARG A 95 -17.06 2.41 20.73
N ASP A 96 -18.34 2.70 20.85
CA ASP A 96 -19.33 1.77 21.41
C ASP A 96 -19.68 0.63 20.45
N ARG A 97 -19.42 0.80 19.14
CA ARG A 97 -19.79 -0.17 18.09
C ARG A 97 -18.71 -0.32 17.00
N PRO A 98 -17.56 -0.94 17.32
CA PRO A 98 -16.48 -1.13 16.33
C PRO A 98 -16.88 -2.01 15.13
N ASN A 99 -17.90 -2.85 15.29
CA ASN A 99 -18.34 -3.83 14.29
C ASN A 99 -19.57 -3.40 13.46
N SER A 100 -19.95 -2.13 13.46
CA SER A 100 -21.05 -1.66 12.59
C SER A 100 -20.57 -1.53 11.13
N ASN A 101 -21.48 -1.76 10.17
CA ASN A 101 -21.19 -1.54 8.74
C ASN A 101 -20.77 -0.09 8.47
N GLU A 102 -21.29 0.86 9.25
CA GLU A 102 -20.91 2.27 9.20
C GLU A 102 -19.45 2.47 9.63
N SER A 103 -19.04 1.89 10.76
CA SER A 103 -17.65 1.95 11.25
C SER A 103 -16.67 1.38 10.23
N LEU A 104 -17.04 0.26 9.58
CA LEU A 104 -16.24 -0.35 8.52
C LEU A 104 -16.13 0.57 7.30
N THR A 105 -17.24 1.15 6.84
CA THR A 105 -17.25 2.03 5.65
C THR A 105 -16.40 3.27 5.88
N VAL A 106 -16.51 3.89 7.06
CA VAL A 106 -15.72 5.08 7.40
C VAL A 106 -14.25 4.73 7.54
N GLY A 107 -13.91 3.61 8.20
CA GLY A 107 -12.52 3.15 8.33
C GLY A 107 -11.86 2.93 6.96
N LEU A 108 -12.54 2.23 6.06
CA LEU A 108 -12.06 2.00 4.70
C LEU A 108 -11.96 3.27 3.86
N THR A 109 -12.90 4.19 4.03
CA THR A 109 -12.83 5.51 3.36
C THR A 109 -11.59 6.27 3.84
N LEU A 110 -11.34 6.31 5.15
CA LEU A 110 -10.16 6.95 5.71
C LEU A 110 -8.86 6.28 5.25
N ALA A 111 -8.81 4.96 5.18
CA ALA A 111 -7.65 4.22 4.68
C ALA A 111 -7.39 4.52 3.19
N GLY A 112 -8.44 4.53 2.37
CA GLY A 112 -8.36 4.93 0.96
C GLY A 112 -7.87 6.36 0.80
N LEU A 113 -8.41 7.30 1.58
CA LEU A 113 -7.95 8.70 1.59
C LEU A 113 -6.50 8.83 2.04
N ALA A 114 -6.07 8.10 3.07
CA ALA A 114 -4.68 8.10 3.52
C ALA A 114 -3.74 7.58 2.43
N PHE A 115 -4.13 6.53 1.70
CA PHE A 115 -3.40 6.07 0.53
C PHE A 115 -3.38 7.11 -0.60
N LEU A 116 -4.47 7.84 -0.86
CA LEU A 116 -4.48 8.88 -1.88
C LEU A 116 -3.60 10.08 -1.50
N VAL A 117 -3.61 10.50 -0.24
CA VAL A 117 -2.84 11.65 0.25
C VAL A 117 -1.35 11.34 0.33
N VAL A 118 -0.99 10.14 0.80
CA VAL A 118 0.41 9.74 1.02
C VAL A 118 0.93 8.94 -0.17
N GLY A 119 0.17 7.95 -0.62
CA GLY A 119 0.59 7.00 -1.64
C GLY A 119 0.69 7.57 -3.05
N LEU A 120 -0.26 8.40 -3.51
CA LEU A 120 -0.18 8.96 -4.87
C LEU A 120 1.04 9.87 -5.08
N PRO A 121 1.36 10.83 -4.19
CA PRO A 121 2.59 11.62 -4.33
C PRO A 121 3.85 10.76 -4.32
N LEU A 122 3.87 9.70 -3.50
CA LEU A 122 4.98 8.77 -3.44
C LEU A 122 5.10 7.88 -4.68
N ILE A 123 3.99 7.54 -5.34
CA ILE A 123 4.00 6.86 -6.64
C ILE A 123 4.67 7.74 -7.67
N ASP A 124 4.31 9.02 -7.75
CA ASP A 124 4.93 9.97 -8.70
C ASP A 124 6.43 10.17 -8.41
N LEU A 125 6.81 10.22 -7.12
CA LEU A 125 8.19 10.42 -6.69
C LEU A 125 9.07 9.17 -6.88
N TRP A 126 8.55 7.98 -6.59
CA TRP A 126 9.36 6.76 -6.50
C TRP A 126 9.20 5.81 -7.68
N LEU A 127 8.12 5.94 -8.46
CA LEU A 127 7.83 5.05 -9.57
C LEU A 127 7.84 5.83 -10.88
N ARG A 128 8.72 5.42 -11.80
CA ARG A 128 8.76 5.99 -13.16
C ARG A 128 7.48 5.69 -13.97
N TYR A 129 6.74 4.66 -13.57
CA TYR A 129 5.44 4.28 -14.15
C TYR A 129 4.58 3.64 -13.06
N PRO A 130 3.27 3.97 -12.93
CA PRO A 130 2.45 4.81 -13.82
C PRO A 130 2.63 6.34 -13.65
N PRO A 131 2.55 7.15 -14.73
CA PRO A 131 2.57 8.61 -14.61
C PRO A 131 1.29 9.16 -13.97
N VAL A 132 1.44 10.08 -13.03
CA VAL A 132 0.34 10.80 -12.39
C VAL A 132 0.07 12.09 -13.16
N THR A 133 -1.02 12.12 -13.93
CA THR A 133 -1.38 13.27 -14.78
C THR A 133 -2.80 13.72 -14.48
N ALA A 134 -3.15 14.95 -14.84
CA ALA A 134 -4.52 15.46 -14.69
C ALA A 134 -5.59 14.55 -15.35
N ALA A 135 -5.23 13.83 -16.41
CA ALA A 135 -6.12 12.89 -17.09
C ALA A 135 -6.31 11.58 -16.30
N THR A 136 -5.29 11.08 -15.60
CA THR A 136 -5.33 9.79 -14.88
C THR A 136 -5.81 9.94 -13.43
N ILE A 137 -5.56 11.09 -12.79
CA ILE A 137 -5.92 11.37 -11.39
C ILE A 137 -7.40 11.07 -11.07
N PRO A 138 -8.40 11.52 -11.84
CA PRO A 138 -9.81 11.25 -11.49
C PRO A 138 -10.11 9.75 -11.43
N SER A 139 -9.57 8.97 -12.37
CA SER A 139 -9.73 7.50 -12.38
C SER A 139 -8.98 6.82 -11.23
N MET A 140 -7.77 7.28 -10.92
CA MET A 140 -6.98 6.77 -9.80
C MET A 140 -7.71 7.00 -8.49
N ILE A 141 -8.24 8.20 -8.25
CA ILE A 141 -8.97 8.54 -7.02
C ILE A 141 -10.25 7.71 -6.90
N SER A 142 -11.11 7.78 -7.92
CA SER A 142 -12.44 7.13 -7.88
C SER A 142 -12.33 5.62 -7.77
N MET A 143 -11.53 4.97 -8.61
CA MET A 143 -11.39 3.52 -8.59
C MET A 143 -10.66 3.03 -7.34
N SER A 144 -9.69 3.78 -6.82
CA SER A 144 -8.98 3.39 -5.58
C SER A 144 -9.92 3.42 -4.39
N LEU A 145 -10.77 4.44 -4.26
CA LEU A 145 -11.76 4.51 -3.19
C LEU A 145 -12.81 3.40 -3.31
N VAL A 146 -13.39 3.24 -4.50
CA VAL A 146 -14.42 2.20 -4.74
C VAL A 146 -13.85 0.81 -4.44
N MET A 147 -12.66 0.51 -4.95
CA MET A 147 -12.08 -0.81 -4.77
C MET A 147 -11.54 -1.03 -3.35
N ALA A 148 -11.04 0.00 -2.66
CA ALA A 148 -10.70 -0.10 -1.24
C ALA A 148 -11.94 -0.45 -0.40
N LEU A 149 -13.09 0.17 -0.68
CA LEU A 149 -14.35 -0.14 -0.02
C LEU A 149 -14.80 -1.58 -0.32
N VAL A 150 -14.83 -1.99 -1.59
CA VAL A 150 -15.28 -3.32 -1.99
C VAL A 150 -14.36 -4.42 -1.44
N ALA A 151 -13.05 -4.27 -1.63
CA ALA A 151 -12.06 -5.25 -1.20
C ALA A 151 -11.96 -5.29 0.33
N GLY A 152 -11.96 -4.13 0.99
CA GLY A 152 -11.97 -4.05 2.45
C GLY A 152 -13.23 -4.64 3.07
N TRP A 153 -14.41 -4.39 2.50
CA TRP A 153 -15.66 -5.00 2.94
C TRP A 153 -15.61 -6.53 2.80
N ALA A 154 -15.13 -7.04 1.66
CA ALA A 154 -14.96 -8.47 1.44
C ALA A 154 -13.96 -9.08 2.45
N GLY A 155 -12.83 -8.43 2.66
CA GLY A 155 -11.81 -8.83 3.63
C GLY A 155 -12.35 -8.87 5.06
N GLY A 156 -13.04 -7.81 5.49
CA GLY A 156 -13.66 -7.74 6.81
C GLY A 156 -14.73 -8.80 7.03
N ARG A 157 -15.53 -9.12 6.00
CA ARG A 157 -16.54 -10.19 6.07
C ARG A 157 -15.91 -11.57 6.21
N LEU A 158 -14.89 -11.87 5.40
CA LEU A 158 -14.17 -13.14 5.49
C LEU A 158 -13.41 -13.26 6.81
N GLY A 159 -12.77 -12.19 7.26
CA GLY A 159 -12.09 -12.12 8.54
C GLY A 159 -13.06 -12.30 9.71
N ALA A 160 -14.23 -11.67 9.66
CA ALA A 160 -15.26 -11.81 10.70
C ALA A 160 -15.82 -13.23 10.74
N TRP A 161 -16.02 -13.86 9.57
CA TRP A 161 -16.43 -15.26 9.50
C TRP A 161 -15.39 -16.19 10.15
N LEU A 162 -14.11 -15.99 9.86
CA LEU A 162 -13.02 -16.76 10.49
C LEU A 162 -12.93 -16.49 12.00
N GLY A 163 -13.09 -15.23 12.41
CA GLY A 163 -13.06 -14.81 13.81
C GLY A 163 -14.27 -15.28 14.63
N VAL A 164 -15.31 -15.85 14.02
CA VAL A 164 -16.40 -16.55 14.72
C VAL A 164 -15.99 -17.99 15.08
N LEU A 165 -15.12 -18.60 14.27
CA LEU A 165 -14.62 -19.97 14.50
C LEU A 165 -13.64 -20.01 15.67
N GLU A 166 -12.78 -18.99 15.79
CA GLU A 166 -12.03 -18.76 17.02
C GLU A 166 -12.98 -18.16 18.06
N ARG A 167 -13.31 -18.92 19.11
CA ARG A 167 -13.93 -18.35 20.31
C ARG A 167 -12.84 -17.76 21.21
N PRO A 168 -12.71 -16.42 21.34
CA PRO A 168 -12.17 -15.86 22.57
C PRO A 168 -13.24 -14.99 23.26
N THR A 169 -13.74 -15.50 24.39
CA THR A 169 -14.70 -14.85 25.28
C THR A 169 -14.10 -13.71 26.12
N ASN A 170 -12.81 -13.42 26.02
CA ASN A 170 -12.18 -12.38 26.81
C ASN A 170 -11.43 -11.39 25.91
N ALA A 171 -12.05 -10.24 25.65
CA ALA A 171 -11.31 -9.07 25.19
C ALA A 171 -10.25 -8.75 26.25
N ALA A 172 -8.99 -9.05 25.95
CA ALA A 172 -7.89 -8.74 26.86
C ALA A 172 -7.93 -7.23 27.19
N PRO A 173 -7.76 -6.84 28.46
CA PRO A 173 -7.80 -5.44 28.85
C PRO A 173 -6.78 -4.62 28.04
N ARG A 174 -7.21 -3.45 27.56
CA ARG A 174 -6.35 -2.50 26.82
C ARG A 174 -5.22 -2.03 27.72
N SER A 175 -4.08 -2.70 27.69
CA SER A 175 -2.90 -2.26 28.44
C SER A 175 -2.17 -1.15 27.67
N LEU A 176 -1.83 -0.07 28.36
CA LEU A 176 -1.07 1.05 27.80
C LEU A 176 0.29 0.58 27.23
N ARG A 177 0.87 -0.46 27.84
CA ARG A 177 2.11 -1.11 27.38
C ARG A 177 1.96 -1.75 26.01
N ALA A 178 0.85 -2.43 25.74
CA ALA A 178 0.60 -2.99 24.42
C ALA A 178 0.61 -1.87 23.37
N ILE A 179 -0.04 -0.73 23.66
CA ILE A 179 -0.12 0.41 22.73
C ILE A 179 1.27 0.93 22.40
N TRP A 180 2.11 1.13 23.42
CA TRP A 180 3.49 1.56 23.22
C TRP A 180 4.35 0.54 22.48
N LEU A 181 4.14 -0.76 22.69
CA LEU A 181 4.86 -1.80 21.94
C LEU A 181 4.47 -1.80 20.46
N SER A 182 3.18 -1.62 20.15
CA SER A 182 2.73 -1.47 18.76
C SER A 182 3.30 -0.20 18.13
N VAL A 183 3.20 0.94 18.80
CA VAL A 183 3.76 2.22 18.31
C VAL A 183 5.27 2.10 18.10
N GLY A 184 6.00 1.54 19.07
CA GLY A 184 7.45 1.32 18.98
C GLY A 184 7.83 0.37 17.85
N GLY A 185 7.07 -0.70 17.64
CA GLY A 185 7.25 -1.62 16.52
C GLY A 185 7.04 -0.94 15.16
N VAL A 186 5.99 -0.12 15.05
CA VAL A 186 5.75 0.68 13.84
C VAL A 186 6.91 1.64 13.59
N VAL A 187 7.32 2.43 14.60
CA VAL A 187 8.44 3.38 14.48
C VAL A 187 9.73 2.67 14.08
N LEU A 188 10.04 1.53 14.70
CA LEU A 188 11.25 0.77 14.39
C LEU A 188 11.27 0.29 12.95
N VAL A 189 10.15 -0.26 12.44
CA VAL A 189 10.11 -0.71 11.05
C VAL A 189 10.13 0.48 10.10
N LEU A 190 9.48 1.60 10.44
CA LEU A 190 9.52 2.82 9.65
C LEU A 190 10.97 3.34 9.53
N LEU A 191 11.72 3.34 10.64
CA LEU A 191 13.15 3.67 10.64
C LEU A 191 13.97 2.70 9.80
N LEU A 192 13.66 1.39 9.87
CA LEU A 192 14.35 0.38 9.05
C LEU A 192 14.08 0.59 7.57
N VAL A 193 12.84 0.86 7.19
CA VAL A 193 12.44 1.15 5.80
C VAL A 193 13.13 2.42 5.31
N VAL A 194 13.13 3.50 6.10
CA VAL A 194 13.83 4.75 5.76
C VAL A 194 15.33 4.49 5.61
N GLY A 195 15.94 3.73 6.53
CA GLY A 195 17.34 3.33 6.46
C GLY A 195 17.67 2.57 5.17
N VAL A 196 16.86 1.57 4.81
CA VAL A 196 17.04 0.80 3.57
C VAL A 196 16.89 1.69 2.34
N LEU A 197 15.86 2.54 2.29
CA LEU A 197 15.64 3.48 1.18
C LEU A 197 16.81 4.47 1.05
N SER A 198 17.38 4.93 2.16
CA SER A 198 18.53 5.84 2.16
C SER A 198 19.80 5.21 1.60
N GLN A 199 19.95 3.88 1.67
CA GLN A 199 21.09 3.17 1.10
C GLN A 199 20.92 2.87 -0.41
N GLY A 200 19.69 2.86 -0.92
CA GLY A 200 19.37 2.55 -2.31
C GLY A 200 19.43 3.73 -3.27
N VAL A 201 19.36 4.97 -2.77
CA VAL A 201 19.51 6.19 -3.58
C VAL A 201 20.99 6.56 -3.69
N GLY A 202 21.80 5.66 -4.24
CA GLY A 202 23.13 6.03 -4.73
C GLY A 202 22.99 6.87 -6.01
N PRO A 203 23.91 7.81 -6.31
CA PRO A 203 23.92 8.63 -7.53
C PRO A 203 24.26 7.83 -8.80
N ALA A 204 23.62 6.67 -9.01
CA ALA A 204 23.89 5.76 -10.12
C ALA A 204 23.36 6.27 -11.47
N GLU A 205 22.52 7.32 -11.51
CA GLU A 205 22.03 7.93 -12.75
C GLU A 205 22.87 9.13 -13.24
N ALA A 206 23.87 9.61 -12.48
CA ALA A 206 24.63 10.81 -12.87
C ALA A 206 25.78 10.56 -13.86
N THR A 207 26.18 9.31 -14.13
CA THR A 207 27.41 9.04 -14.91
C THR A 207 27.22 8.16 -16.15
N GLY A 208 25.99 7.74 -16.45
CA GLY A 208 25.75 6.65 -17.41
C GLY A 208 24.79 6.92 -18.56
N VAL A 209 24.34 8.17 -18.80
CA VAL A 209 23.73 8.51 -20.10
C VAL A 209 24.87 8.52 -21.12
N GLY A 210 25.19 7.31 -21.59
CA GLY A 210 26.07 7.09 -22.71
C GLY A 210 25.63 8.01 -23.83
N ALA A 211 26.58 8.83 -24.28
CA ALA A 211 26.49 9.53 -25.53
C ALA A 211 25.92 8.55 -26.58
N ILE A 212 24.71 8.83 -27.06
CA ILE A 212 24.19 8.17 -28.25
C ILE A 212 25.25 8.45 -29.31
N PRO A 213 25.96 7.45 -29.86
CA PRO A 213 26.89 7.70 -30.94
C PRO A 213 26.05 8.27 -32.08
N THR A 214 26.23 9.56 -32.34
CA THR A 214 25.71 10.22 -33.53
C THR A 214 26.21 9.40 -34.70
N ARG A 215 25.32 8.66 -35.36
CA ARG A 215 25.60 8.07 -36.66
C ARG A 215 26.04 9.23 -37.55
N GLN A 216 27.34 9.34 -37.80
CA GLN A 216 27.85 10.09 -38.94
C GLN A 216 27.29 9.41 -40.18
N THR A 217 26.24 10.00 -40.73
CA THR A 217 25.83 9.74 -42.10
C THR A 217 26.88 10.38 -43.00
N ALA A 218 27.61 9.54 -43.73
CA ALA A 218 28.45 9.94 -44.85
C ALA A 218 27.60 10.40 -46.04
#